data_AF-A0A521UU15-F1
#
_entry.id   AF-A0A521UU15-F1
#
_cell.length_a   1.000
_cell.length_b   1.000
_cell.length_c   1.000
_cell.angle_alpha   90.00
_cell.angle_beta   90.00
_cell.angle_gamma   90.00
#
_symmetry.space_group_name_H-M   'P 1'
#
loop_
_entity.id
_entity.type
_entity.pdbx_description
1 polymer ?
#
loop_
_entity_poly.entity_id
_entity_poly.type
_entity_poly.pdbx_seq_one_letter_code
_entity_poly.pdbx_strand_id
1 'polypeptide(L)'
;MQLRLRIQQVNPEVYHEPKVCPFAGCGARRFKPHQQQGRPKRLLDLQEEFVTARRLRCVRCGRSFRVYPRGVSRSRQSCALKTLSIALYILGLSYREVTDRLAASGSPLGKTTVHHNVQAAGKRARELRAVWQQIWHRSMRATAVDVTTRQGRGRSLVVSVATDEGGVEISSELPDDADAPVTKEWLTGLAEALGRSVSISVE
;
A
#
# COMPACT_ATOMS: atom_id res chain seq x y z
N MET A 1 20.45 -8.20 -0.78
CA MET A 1 19.16 -7.64 -0.34
C MET A 1 18.16 -8.77 -0.14
N GLN A 2 17.65 -8.99 1.08
CA GLN A 2 16.61 -10.01 1.35
C GLN A 2 15.25 -9.31 1.49
N LEU A 3 14.32 -9.55 0.56
CA LEU A 3 12.99 -8.94 0.60
C LEU A 3 12.01 -9.93 1.26
N ARG A 4 11.52 -9.59 2.45
CA ARG A 4 10.55 -10.43 3.19
C ARG A 4 9.13 -9.95 2.93
N LEU A 5 8.39 -10.68 2.10
CA LEU A 5 6.98 -10.43 1.87
C LEU A 5 6.12 -11.17 2.91
N ARG A 6 5.39 -10.42 3.73
CA ARG A 6 4.38 -10.98 4.65
C ARG A 6 3.00 -10.84 4.05
N ILE A 7 2.45 -11.95 3.55
CA ILE A 7 1.10 -12.00 3.02
C ILE A 7 0.16 -12.47 4.13
N GLN A 8 -0.87 -11.68 4.43
CA GLN A 8 -1.92 -12.10 5.36
C GLN A 8 -2.84 -13.10 4.67
N GLN A 9 -2.70 -14.37 5.03
CA GLN A 9 -3.59 -15.43 4.55
C GLN A 9 -5.02 -15.25 5.05
N VAL A 10 -5.97 -15.81 4.30
CA VAL A 10 -7.36 -15.90 4.71
C VAL A 10 -7.44 -16.89 5.88
N ASN A 11 -8.17 -16.51 6.94
CA ASN A 11 -8.55 -17.44 7.99
C ASN A 11 -10.08 -17.36 8.15
N PRO A 12 -10.84 -18.33 7.61
CA PRO A 12 -12.31 -18.31 7.60
C PRO A 12 -12.97 -18.33 8.99
N GLU A 13 -12.24 -18.77 10.02
CA GLU A 13 -12.75 -18.94 11.38
C GLU A 13 -12.57 -17.68 12.24
N VAL A 14 -11.56 -16.86 11.94
CA VAL A 14 -11.21 -15.68 12.72
C VAL A 14 -11.86 -14.43 12.14
N TYR A 15 -12.71 -13.75 12.91
CA TYR A 15 -13.38 -12.51 12.51
C TYR A 15 -12.82 -11.31 13.26
N HIS A 16 -12.64 -10.19 12.55
CA HIS A 16 -12.36 -8.90 13.17
C HIS A 16 -13.64 -8.09 13.24
N GLU A 17 -14.35 -8.22 14.36
CA GLU A 17 -15.54 -7.42 14.61
C GLU A 17 -15.15 -6.00 15.06
N PRO A 18 -15.84 -4.97 14.56
CA PRO A 18 -15.52 -3.60 14.94
C PRO A 18 -15.86 -3.39 16.42
N LYS A 19 -14.95 -2.78 17.18
CA LYS A 19 -15.17 -2.46 18.60
C LYS A 19 -16.22 -1.35 18.80
N VAL A 20 -16.45 -0.53 17.77
CA VAL A 20 -17.37 0.60 17.76
C VAL A 20 -18.16 0.57 16.45
N CYS A 21 -19.41 0.99 16.50
CA CYS A 21 -20.29 1.04 15.34
C CYS A 21 -19.64 1.83 14.20
N PRO A 22 -19.59 1.30 12.96
CA PRO A 22 -18.88 1.93 11.85
C PRO A 22 -19.61 3.13 11.24
N PHE A 23 -20.82 3.45 11.72
CA PHE A 23 -21.62 4.56 11.20
C PHE A 23 -21.34 5.85 11.98
N ALA A 24 -21.10 6.94 11.25
CA ALA A 24 -20.84 8.25 11.83
C ALA A 24 -21.94 8.67 12.83
N GLY A 25 -21.51 9.26 13.95
CA GLY A 25 -22.39 9.67 15.05
C GLY A 25 -22.86 8.54 15.98
N CYS A 26 -22.59 7.26 15.65
CA CYS A 26 -22.95 6.13 16.51
C CYS A 26 -21.74 5.59 17.27
N GLY A 27 -21.61 5.92 18.56
CA GLY A 27 -20.53 5.42 19.44
C GLY A 27 -20.82 4.05 20.10
N ALA A 28 -21.78 3.28 19.59
CA ALA A 28 -22.21 2.04 20.23
C ALA A 28 -21.16 0.93 20.11
N ARG A 29 -21.04 0.10 21.16
CA ARG A 29 -20.09 -1.02 21.25
C ARG A 29 -20.76 -2.39 21.34
N ARG A 30 -22.10 -2.43 21.30
CA ARG A 30 -22.89 -3.66 21.38
C ARG A 30 -23.59 -3.91 20.05
N PHE A 31 -23.49 -5.14 19.57
CA PHE A 31 -24.06 -5.59 18.32
C PHE A 31 -24.78 -6.92 18.54
N LYS A 32 -25.82 -7.16 17.76
CA LYS A 32 -26.50 -8.46 17.71
C LYS A 32 -26.44 -9.04 16.30
N PRO A 33 -26.41 -10.38 16.15
CA PRO A 33 -26.58 -11.01 14.85
C PRO A 33 -27.88 -10.53 14.18
N HIS A 34 -27.81 -10.17 12.90
CA HIS A 34 -28.98 -9.79 12.10
C HIS A 34 -29.56 -10.99 11.33
N GLN A 35 -28.79 -12.06 11.18
CA GLN A 35 -29.17 -13.29 10.49
C GLN A 35 -28.65 -14.46 11.32
N GLN A 36 -29.43 -15.55 11.41
CA GLN A 36 -29.04 -16.73 12.18
C GLN A 36 -27.81 -17.43 11.58
N GLN A 37 -27.69 -17.42 10.25
CA GLN A 37 -26.53 -17.93 9.54
C GLN A 37 -25.91 -16.80 8.71
N GLY A 38 -24.57 -16.77 8.68
CA GLY A 38 -23.85 -15.88 7.77
C GLY A 38 -24.13 -16.24 6.31
N ARG A 39 -23.86 -15.31 5.39
CA ARG A 39 -24.07 -15.56 3.95
C ARG A 39 -22.77 -15.99 3.28
N PRO A 40 -22.79 -17.04 2.44
CA PRO A 40 -21.62 -17.39 1.65
C PRO A 40 -21.29 -16.23 0.71
N LYS A 41 -20.02 -15.93 0.61
CA LYS A 41 -19.45 -14.94 -0.27
C LYS A 41 -18.37 -15.62 -1.08
N ARG A 42 -18.55 -15.62 -2.40
CA ARG A 42 -17.51 -16.04 -3.34
C ARG A 42 -16.30 -15.11 -3.25
N LEU A 43 -15.13 -15.70 -3.16
CA LEU A 43 -13.84 -15.05 -3.01
C LEU A 43 -12.93 -15.47 -4.17
N LEU A 44 -12.18 -14.51 -4.70
CA LEU A 44 -11.03 -14.76 -5.55
C LEU A 44 -9.82 -14.86 -4.63
N ASP A 45 -9.34 -16.07 -4.46
CA ASP A 45 -8.21 -16.44 -3.62
C ASP A 45 -7.60 -17.75 -4.16
N LEU A 46 -6.34 -18.01 -3.80
CA LEU A 46 -5.62 -19.19 -4.24
C LEU A 46 -6.02 -20.47 -3.48
N GLN A 47 -6.58 -20.32 -2.27
CA GLN A 47 -6.92 -21.44 -1.40
C GLN A 47 -8.43 -21.49 -1.11
N GLU A 48 -9.06 -20.33 -0.94
CA GLU A 48 -10.45 -20.24 -0.46
C GLU A 48 -11.42 -19.74 -1.53
N GLU A 49 -12.31 -20.59 -2.06
CA GLU A 49 -13.32 -20.15 -3.04
C GLU A 49 -14.49 -19.40 -2.39
N PHE A 50 -14.82 -19.74 -1.14
CA PHE A 50 -15.94 -19.16 -0.42
C PHE A 50 -15.59 -18.85 1.03
N VAL A 51 -16.17 -17.78 1.54
CA VAL A 51 -16.11 -17.43 2.96
C VAL A 51 -17.48 -17.00 3.45
N THR A 52 -17.72 -17.18 4.75
CA THR A 52 -18.98 -16.75 5.36
C THR A 52 -18.89 -15.28 5.77
N ALA A 53 -19.76 -14.43 5.24
CA ALA A 53 -19.91 -13.05 5.68
C ALA A 53 -21.03 -12.98 6.73
N ARG A 54 -20.71 -12.52 7.95
CA ARG A 54 -21.72 -12.34 9.01
C ARG A 54 -22.31 -10.93 8.92
N ARG A 55 -23.59 -10.78 9.24
CA ARG A 55 -24.24 -9.47 9.32
C ARG A 55 -24.60 -9.17 10.77
N LEU A 56 -24.08 -8.07 11.27
CA LEU A 56 -24.36 -7.55 12.61
C LEU A 56 -25.31 -6.36 12.49
N ARG A 57 -26.13 -6.15 13.52
CA ARG A 57 -26.99 -4.98 13.70
C ARG A 57 -26.58 -4.25 14.97
N CYS A 58 -26.38 -2.94 14.85
CA CYS A 58 -26.16 -2.09 16.02
C CYS A 58 -27.43 -2.00 16.86
N VAL A 59 -27.32 -2.22 18.17
CA VAL A 59 -28.47 -2.14 19.09
C VAL A 59 -28.93 -0.70 19.36
N ARG A 60 -28.07 0.30 19.09
CA ARG A 60 -28.39 1.72 19.29
C ARG A 60 -29.03 2.36 18.06
N CYS A 61 -28.36 2.33 16.91
CA CYS A 61 -28.87 3.00 15.70
C CYS A 61 -29.66 2.08 14.76
N GLY A 62 -29.78 0.78 15.06
CA GLY A 62 -30.53 -0.19 14.25
C GLY A 62 -29.93 -0.55 12.88
N ARG A 63 -28.90 0.18 12.42
CA ARG A 63 -28.22 -0.07 11.14
C ARG A 63 -27.45 -1.40 11.17
N SER A 64 -27.38 -2.05 10.01
CA SER A 64 -26.68 -3.33 9.83
C SER A 64 -25.42 -3.17 8.98
N PHE A 65 -24.39 -3.95 9.29
CA PHE A 65 -23.14 -3.97 8.56
C PHE A 65 -22.60 -5.41 8.46
N ARG A 66 -21.74 -5.66 7.48
CA ARG A 66 -21.12 -6.96 7.28
C ARG A 66 -19.75 -7.00 7.96
N VAL A 67 -19.45 -8.11 8.61
CA VAL A 67 -18.11 -8.44 9.09
C VAL A 67 -17.60 -9.65 8.30
N TYR A 68 -16.30 -9.64 8.04
CA TYR A 68 -15.63 -10.63 7.21
C TYR A 68 -14.55 -11.33 8.04
N PRO A 69 -14.21 -12.58 7.68
CA PRO A 69 -13.07 -13.25 8.27
C PRO A 69 -11.76 -12.52 7.97
N ARG A 70 -10.72 -12.84 8.73
CA ARG A 70 -9.38 -12.28 8.59
C ARG A 70 -8.85 -12.53 7.18
N GLY A 71 -8.22 -11.52 6.59
CA GLY A 71 -7.74 -11.56 5.21
C GLY A 71 -8.81 -11.29 4.15
N VAL A 72 -10.06 -11.02 4.55
CA VAL A 72 -11.17 -10.74 3.65
C VAL A 72 -11.74 -9.34 3.91
N SER A 73 -12.02 -8.62 2.82
CA SER A 73 -12.68 -7.32 2.85
C SER A 73 -14.03 -7.40 2.15
N ARG A 74 -14.68 -6.24 1.89
CA ARG A 74 -15.87 -6.19 1.02
C ARG A 74 -15.56 -6.60 -0.43
N SER A 75 -14.33 -6.43 -0.90
CA SER A 75 -13.89 -6.78 -2.27
C SER A 75 -14.07 -8.26 -2.58
N ARG A 76 -14.25 -8.62 -3.87
CA ARG A 76 -14.28 -10.02 -4.32
C ARG A 76 -12.92 -10.70 -4.20
N GLN A 77 -11.82 -9.94 -4.17
CA GLN A 77 -10.47 -10.48 -3.97
C GLN A 77 -10.12 -10.55 -2.48
N SER A 78 -9.41 -11.60 -2.08
CA SER A 78 -8.76 -11.64 -0.77
C SER A 78 -7.66 -10.58 -0.66
N CYS A 79 -7.27 -10.24 0.57
CA CYS A 79 -6.10 -9.39 0.80
C CYS A 79 -4.83 -10.07 0.27
N ALA A 80 -4.72 -11.39 0.43
CA ALA A 80 -3.57 -12.16 -0.04
C ALA A 80 -3.35 -12.05 -1.55
N LEU A 81 -4.41 -12.28 -2.34
CA LEU A 81 -4.36 -12.21 -3.79
C LEU A 81 -4.02 -10.79 -4.29
N LYS A 82 -4.56 -9.76 -3.63
CA LYS A 82 -4.19 -8.36 -3.93
C LYS A 82 -2.71 -8.12 -3.69
N THR A 83 -2.21 -8.50 -2.51
CA THR A 83 -0.80 -8.35 -2.15
C THR A 83 0.11 -9.09 -3.13
N LEU A 84 -0.25 -10.31 -3.54
CA LEU A 84 0.49 -11.05 -4.54
C LEU A 84 0.53 -10.33 -5.89
N SER A 85 -0.62 -9.81 -6.37
CA SER A 85 -0.67 -9.05 -7.63
C SER A 85 0.23 -7.81 -7.63
N ILE A 86 0.32 -7.13 -6.48
CA ILE A 86 1.19 -5.96 -6.29
C ILE A 86 2.66 -6.40 -6.21
N ALA A 87 2.95 -7.46 -5.47
CA ALA A 87 4.31 -7.96 -5.32
C ALA A 87 4.91 -8.41 -6.65
N LEU A 88 4.16 -9.15 -7.47
CA LEU A 88 4.59 -9.55 -8.80
C LEU A 88 4.92 -8.34 -9.69
N TYR A 89 4.10 -7.28 -9.63
CA TYR A 89 4.38 -6.04 -10.35
C TYR A 89 5.66 -5.34 -9.85
N ILE A 90 5.85 -5.27 -8.52
CA ILE A 90 7.06 -4.67 -7.91
C ILE A 90 8.32 -5.46 -8.30
N LEU A 91 8.21 -6.78 -8.47
CA LEU A 91 9.31 -7.64 -8.95
C LEU A 91 9.61 -7.47 -10.45
N GLY A 92 8.95 -6.54 -11.14
CA GLY A 92 9.27 -6.15 -12.52
C GLY A 92 8.36 -6.76 -13.59
N LEU A 93 7.35 -7.55 -13.21
CA LEU A 93 6.41 -8.09 -14.19
C LEU A 93 5.50 -6.99 -14.73
N SER A 94 5.26 -7.01 -16.03
CA SER A 94 4.22 -6.20 -16.66
C SER A 94 2.83 -6.62 -16.18
N TYR A 95 1.85 -5.72 -16.30
CA TYR A 95 0.46 -6.04 -15.96
C TYR A 95 -0.07 -7.28 -16.69
N ARG A 96 0.39 -7.54 -17.92
CA ARG A 96 0.01 -8.75 -18.68
C ARG A 96 0.60 -10.01 -18.04
N GLU A 97 1.88 -10.00 -17.73
CA GLU A 97 2.53 -11.17 -17.11
C GLU A 97 1.95 -11.47 -15.72
N VAL A 98 1.59 -10.43 -14.96
CA VAL A 98 0.87 -10.62 -13.69
C VAL A 98 -0.47 -11.32 -13.91
N THR A 99 -1.27 -10.88 -14.89
CA THR A 99 -2.57 -11.52 -15.16
C THR A 99 -2.40 -12.97 -15.61
N ASP A 100 -1.42 -13.24 -16.46
CA ASP A 100 -1.17 -14.58 -17.01
C ASP A 100 -0.70 -15.54 -15.90
N ARG A 101 0.18 -15.08 -15.00
CA ARG A 101 0.65 -15.87 -13.83
C ARG A 101 -0.47 -16.16 -12.83
N LEU A 102 -1.32 -15.18 -12.53
CA LEU A 102 -2.44 -15.37 -11.61
C LEU A 102 -3.51 -16.29 -12.20
N ALA A 103 -3.77 -16.19 -13.51
CA ALA A 103 -4.67 -17.11 -14.22
C ALA A 103 -4.13 -18.56 -14.21
N ALA A 104 -2.85 -18.74 -14.49
CA ALA A 104 -2.20 -20.06 -14.40
C ALA A 104 -2.23 -20.66 -12.99
N SER A 105 -2.36 -19.82 -11.96
CA SER A 105 -2.50 -20.24 -10.55
C SER A 105 -3.96 -20.44 -10.11
N GLY A 106 -4.91 -20.43 -11.05
CA GLY A 106 -6.34 -20.64 -10.77
C GLY A 106 -7.11 -19.43 -10.23
N SER A 107 -6.48 -18.25 -10.17
CA SER A 107 -7.06 -17.00 -9.65
C SER A 107 -6.98 -15.86 -10.66
N PRO A 108 -7.71 -15.94 -11.79
CA PRO A 108 -7.59 -14.96 -12.86
C PRO A 108 -8.01 -13.55 -12.41
N LEU A 109 -7.18 -12.56 -12.72
CA LEU A 109 -7.48 -11.14 -12.59
C LEU A 109 -7.35 -10.45 -13.95
N GLY A 110 -8.16 -9.41 -14.19
CA GLY A 110 -8.00 -8.54 -15.36
C GLY A 110 -6.90 -7.50 -15.15
N LYS A 111 -6.28 -7.02 -16.24
CA LYS A 111 -5.19 -6.03 -16.21
C LYS A 111 -5.59 -4.76 -15.46
N THR A 112 -6.81 -4.26 -15.70
CA THR A 112 -7.37 -3.09 -15.01
C THR A 112 -7.47 -3.30 -13.50
N THR A 113 -7.81 -4.51 -13.06
CA THR A 113 -7.88 -4.86 -11.63
C THR A 113 -6.50 -4.83 -10.99
N VAL A 114 -5.49 -5.40 -11.66
CA VAL A 114 -4.09 -5.35 -11.19
C VAL A 114 -3.61 -3.89 -11.14
N HIS A 115 -3.89 -3.10 -12.17
CA HIS A 115 -3.58 -1.67 -12.20
C HIS A 115 -4.19 -0.93 -11.01
N HIS A 116 -5.49 -1.11 -10.73
CA HIS A 116 -6.14 -0.49 -9.57
C HIS A 116 -5.54 -0.95 -8.23
N ASN A 117 -5.16 -2.23 -8.09
CA ASN A 117 -4.48 -2.72 -6.90
C ASN A 117 -3.15 -1.99 -6.69
N VAL A 118 -2.34 -1.87 -7.74
CA VAL A 118 -1.03 -1.18 -7.71
C VAL A 118 -1.20 0.31 -7.41
N GLN A 119 -2.14 0.99 -8.08
CA GLN A 119 -2.39 2.43 -7.86
C GLN A 119 -2.86 2.71 -6.42
N ALA A 120 -3.78 1.88 -5.89
CA ALA A 120 -4.24 2.01 -4.51
C ALA A 120 -3.10 1.78 -3.50
N ALA A 121 -2.25 0.78 -3.75
CA ALA A 121 -1.07 0.52 -2.93
C ALA A 121 -0.06 1.68 -3.00
N GLY A 122 0.21 2.22 -4.18
CA GLY A 122 1.10 3.37 -4.37
C GLY A 122 0.57 4.65 -3.71
N LYS A 123 -0.74 4.92 -3.77
CA LYS A 123 -1.36 6.02 -3.01
C LYS A 123 -1.16 5.83 -1.51
N ARG A 124 -1.41 4.62 -0.99
CA ARG A 124 -1.25 4.33 0.43
C ARG A 124 0.21 4.43 0.88
N ALA A 125 1.15 3.98 0.07
CA ALA A 125 2.58 4.12 0.34
C ALA A 125 3.00 5.59 0.41
N ARG A 126 2.49 6.44 -0.50
CA ARG A 126 2.74 7.90 -0.45
C ARG A 126 2.14 8.57 0.79
N GLU A 127 0.91 8.22 1.17
CA GLU A 127 0.30 8.72 2.41
C GLU A 127 1.10 8.33 3.65
N LEU A 128 1.54 7.06 3.72
CA LEU A 128 2.40 6.61 4.79
C LEU A 128 3.72 7.38 4.76
N ARG A 129 4.38 7.47 3.61
CA ARG A 129 5.62 8.24 3.47
C ARG A 129 5.48 9.69 3.97
N ALA A 130 4.41 10.40 3.63
CA ALA A 130 4.17 11.76 4.12
C ALA A 130 4.07 11.83 5.66
N VAL A 131 3.36 10.88 6.28
CA VAL A 131 3.28 10.78 7.75
C VAL A 131 4.64 10.42 8.36
N TRP A 132 5.37 9.49 7.75
CA TRP A 132 6.70 9.08 8.20
C TRP A 132 7.69 10.22 8.12
N GLN A 133 7.68 11.00 7.04
CA GLN A 133 8.50 12.19 6.86
C GLN A 133 8.23 13.22 7.97
N GLN A 134 6.97 13.48 8.32
CA GLN A 134 6.63 14.39 9.43
C GLN A 134 7.16 13.93 10.80
N ILE A 135 7.21 12.62 11.03
CA ILE A 135 7.65 12.03 12.30
C ILE A 135 9.18 11.90 12.37
N TRP A 136 9.85 11.56 11.26
CA TRP A 136 11.27 11.20 11.20
C TRP A 136 12.21 12.33 10.75
N HIS A 137 11.71 13.42 10.14
CA HIS A 137 12.53 14.59 9.80
C HIS A 137 13.29 15.22 10.98
N ARG A 138 12.90 14.90 12.22
CA ARG A 138 13.56 15.39 13.44
C ARG A 138 14.77 14.57 13.89
N SER A 139 14.98 13.38 13.35
CA SER A 139 15.94 12.42 13.96
C SER A 139 16.92 11.77 12.99
N MET A 140 16.77 11.90 11.67
CA MET A 140 17.66 11.22 10.73
C MET A 140 18.85 12.10 10.31
N ARG A 141 20.05 11.52 10.44
CA ARG A 141 21.29 12.02 9.83
C ARG A 141 21.49 11.22 8.53
N ALA A 142 21.00 11.73 7.41
CA ALA A 142 21.22 11.09 6.11
C ALA A 142 22.73 10.97 5.81
N THR A 143 23.19 9.77 5.46
CA THR A 143 24.62 9.45 5.27
C THR A 143 25.00 9.17 3.81
N ALA A 144 24.06 8.79 2.94
CA ALA A 144 24.29 8.61 1.51
C ALA A 144 23.04 9.03 0.73
N VAL A 145 23.19 9.50 -0.52
CA VAL A 145 22.07 9.80 -1.44
C VAL A 145 22.39 9.12 -2.76
N ASP A 146 21.66 8.07 -3.12
CA ASP A 146 21.73 7.45 -4.45
C ASP A 146 20.63 8.01 -5.34
N VAL A 147 20.97 8.50 -6.53
CA VAL A 147 20.04 9.11 -7.48
C VAL A 147 19.86 8.22 -8.70
N THR A 148 18.69 7.59 -8.83
CA THR A 148 18.36 6.84 -10.05
C THR A 148 17.36 7.62 -10.89
N THR A 149 17.70 7.87 -12.17
CA THR A 149 16.78 8.46 -13.15
C THR A 149 16.18 7.39 -14.06
N ARG A 150 14.87 7.44 -14.30
CA ARG A 150 14.21 6.62 -15.33
C ARG A 150 13.53 7.51 -16.35
N GLN A 151 13.90 7.34 -17.62
CA GLN A 151 13.19 7.96 -18.73
C GLN A 151 11.92 7.16 -19.08
N GLY A 152 10.77 7.82 -19.08
CA GLY A 152 9.53 7.27 -19.64
C GLY A 152 8.64 8.39 -20.14
N ARG A 153 8.07 8.25 -21.36
CA ARG A 153 7.12 9.18 -22.02
C ARG A 153 7.08 10.61 -21.44
N GLY A 154 8.19 11.33 -21.57
CA GLY A 154 8.30 12.76 -21.24
C GLY A 154 8.52 13.13 -19.76
N ARG A 155 8.77 12.18 -18.85
CA ARG A 155 9.01 12.47 -17.42
C ARG A 155 10.21 11.69 -16.89
N SER A 156 11.14 12.39 -16.24
CA SER A 156 12.25 11.81 -15.48
C SER A 156 11.83 11.64 -14.02
N LEU A 157 11.90 10.42 -13.50
CA LEU A 157 11.72 10.16 -12.07
C LEU A 157 13.10 10.17 -11.40
N VAL A 158 13.34 11.07 -10.45
CA VAL A 158 14.54 11.11 -9.63
C VAL A 158 14.23 10.40 -8.31
N VAL A 159 14.92 9.30 -8.04
CA VAL A 159 14.80 8.55 -6.77
C VAL A 159 16.03 8.83 -5.94
N SER A 160 15.90 9.46 -4.77
CA SER A 160 17.00 9.73 -3.83
C SER A 160 16.92 8.79 -2.62
N VAL A 161 17.93 7.94 -2.38
CA VAL A 161 17.91 7.01 -1.23
C VAL A 161 18.82 7.52 -0.11
N ALA A 162 18.25 7.90 1.03
CA ALA A 162 18.95 8.26 2.25
C ALA A 162 19.02 7.12 3.26
N THR A 163 20.19 6.88 3.85
CA THR A 163 20.38 5.84 4.89
C THR A 163 20.90 6.44 6.19
N ASP A 164 20.43 5.91 7.32
CA ASP A 164 21.02 6.07 8.66
C ASP A 164 21.15 4.71 9.36
N GLU A 165 21.73 4.68 10.57
CA GLU A 165 21.93 3.44 11.36
C GLU A 165 20.60 2.75 11.78
N GLY A 166 19.44 3.41 11.62
CA GLY A 166 18.12 2.94 12.00
C GLY A 166 17.14 2.68 10.83
N GLY A 167 17.49 3.01 9.59
CA GLY A 167 16.60 2.81 8.45
C GLY A 167 17.05 3.44 7.13
N VAL A 168 16.23 3.17 6.10
CA VAL A 168 16.39 3.67 4.74
C VAL A 168 15.19 4.55 4.41
N GLU A 169 15.40 5.82 4.11
CA GLU A 169 14.40 6.71 3.52
C GLU A 169 14.57 6.75 2.00
N ILE A 170 13.48 6.49 1.27
CA ILE A 170 13.47 6.57 -0.19
C ILE A 170 12.65 7.79 -0.61
N SER A 171 13.40 8.84 -0.95
CA SER A 171 13.10 9.97 -1.83
C SER A 171 12.51 9.62 -3.19
N SER A 172 11.38 10.18 -3.61
CA SER A 172 11.09 10.25 -5.05
C SER A 172 10.31 11.52 -5.34
N GLU A 173 10.86 12.37 -6.19
CA GLU A 173 10.18 13.54 -6.75
C GLU A 173 10.26 13.49 -8.28
N LEU A 174 9.19 13.94 -8.90
CA LEU A 174 9.06 14.12 -10.35
C LEU A 174 9.20 15.63 -10.60
N PRO A 175 10.26 16.11 -11.25
CA PRO A 175 10.22 17.39 -11.93
C PRO A 175 9.57 17.17 -13.30
N ASP A 176 8.70 18.08 -13.74
CA ASP A 176 8.08 18.00 -15.07
C ASP A 176 9.06 18.47 -16.19
N ASP A 177 10.28 18.90 -15.84
CA ASP A 177 11.15 19.75 -16.67
C ASP A 177 12.58 19.94 -16.08
N ALA A 178 13.24 18.88 -15.60
CA ALA A 178 14.49 19.01 -14.83
C ALA A 178 15.69 19.66 -15.57
N ASP A 179 15.85 20.97 -15.38
CA ASP A 179 17.06 21.75 -15.68
C ASP A 179 18.10 21.59 -14.55
N ALA A 180 19.33 21.20 -14.90
CA ALA A 180 20.44 20.95 -13.97
C ALA A 180 20.73 22.09 -12.95
N PRO A 181 20.56 23.40 -13.28
CA PRO A 181 20.74 24.49 -12.33
C PRO A 181 19.73 24.47 -11.17
N VAL A 182 18.46 24.16 -11.44
CA VAL A 182 17.37 24.16 -10.43
C VAL A 182 17.59 23.04 -9.42
N THR A 183 18.06 21.89 -9.89
CA THR A 183 18.38 20.74 -9.03
C THR A 183 19.56 21.05 -8.10
N LYS A 184 20.58 21.75 -8.61
CA LYS A 184 21.75 22.16 -7.82
C LYS A 184 21.40 23.20 -6.76
N GLU A 185 20.56 24.18 -7.10
CA GLU A 185 20.14 25.24 -6.18
C GLU A 185 19.26 24.69 -5.04
N TRP A 186 18.35 23.76 -5.34
CA TRP A 186 17.54 23.07 -4.33
C TRP A 186 18.38 22.19 -3.39
N LEU A 187 19.33 21.42 -3.94
CA LEU A 187 20.25 20.59 -3.14
C LEU A 187 21.15 21.44 -2.23
N THR A 188 21.55 22.62 -2.71
CA THR A 188 22.35 23.57 -1.91
C THR A 188 21.52 24.18 -0.78
N GLY A 189 20.27 24.57 -1.05
CA GLY A 189 19.37 25.08 -0.01
C GLY A 189 19.03 24.04 1.07
N LEU A 190 18.92 22.76 0.69
CA LEU A 190 18.72 21.66 1.64
C LEU A 190 19.98 21.43 2.51
N ALA A 191 21.18 21.52 1.92
CA ALA A 191 22.45 21.37 2.62
C ALA A 191 22.68 22.48 3.67
N GLU A 192 22.35 23.72 3.31
CA GLU A 192 22.40 24.87 4.21
C GLU A 192 21.39 24.74 5.36
N ALA A 193 20.15 24.32 5.07
CA ALA A 193 19.14 24.07 6.09
C ALA A 193 19.51 22.93 7.06
N LEU A 194 20.37 22.00 6.64
CA LEU A 194 20.84 20.85 7.42
C LEU A 194 22.22 21.08 8.07
N GLY A 195 22.83 22.27 7.89
CA GLY A 195 24.05 22.69 8.58
C GLY A 195 25.30 21.89 8.21
N ARG A 196 25.41 21.41 6.97
CA ARG A 196 26.57 20.61 6.51
C ARG A 196 27.09 21.05 5.15
N SER A 197 28.41 21.01 4.99
CA SER A 197 29.09 21.24 3.70
C SER A 197 28.88 20.05 2.77
N VAL A 198 28.26 20.28 1.61
CA VAL A 198 28.03 19.27 0.57
C VAL A 198 28.89 19.59 -0.65
N SER A 199 29.62 18.60 -1.18
CA SER A 199 30.29 18.66 -2.48
C SER A 199 29.42 17.98 -3.52
N ILE A 200 28.97 18.73 -4.54
CA ILE A 200 28.12 18.25 -5.63
C ILE A 200 28.93 18.30 -6.93
N SER A 201 29.16 17.14 -7.56
CA SER A 201 29.64 17.06 -8.94
C SER A 201 28.51 16.54 -9.83
N VAL A 202 28.25 17.24 -10.91
CA VAL A 202 27.29 16.89 -11.96
C VAL A 202 28.09 16.79 -13.25
N GLU A 203 28.03 15.65 -13.93
CA GLU A 203 28.38 15.52 -15.34
C GLU A 203 27.09 15.47 -16.18
#